data_AF-A0A834BB21-F1
#
_entry.id   AF-A0A834BB21-F1
#
_cell.length_a   1.000
_cell.length_b   1.000
_cell.length_c   1.000
_cell.angle_alpha   90.00
_cell.angle_beta   90.00
_cell.angle_gamma   90.00
#
_symmetry.space_group_name_H-M   'P 1'
#
loop_
_entity.id
_entity.type
_entity.pdbx_description
1 polymer ?
#
loop_
_entity_poly.entity_id
_entity_poly.type
_entity_poly.pdbx_seq_one_letter_code
_entity_poly.pdbx_strand_id
1 'polypeptide(L)'
;MSSWGTSSSCFGQETKSPSSPPSAEGSTPEPAEKDMNDAEEKPRDTVKFTTEKLSVEEASQLVASPCCGAISLFVGTTRNNFEGRKVISLEYEALVPVSEASVVIAVSSAHRAASLEAVSYAINALKARVPIWKKEMYEESSSSWKRNKECFWAATE
;
A
#
# COMPACT_ATOMS: atom_id res chain seq x y z
N MET A 1 12.75 -67.77 -4.74
CA MET A 1 12.96 -67.62 -6.19
C MET A 1 12.71 -66.17 -6.56
N SER A 2 13.74 -65.51 -7.08
CA SER A 2 13.71 -64.46 -8.14
C SER A 2 12.75 -63.27 -7.92
N SER A 3 13.22 -62.07 -7.54
CA SER A 3 13.95 -61.07 -8.36
C SER A 3 13.05 -60.16 -9.21
N TRP A 4 13.04 -58.86 -8.84
CA TRP A 4 13.08 -57.64 -9.68
C TRP A 4 11.87 -57.37 -10.61
N GLY A 5 11.51 -56.14 -10.99
CA GLY A 5 12.13 -54.83 -10.82
C GLY A 5 11.23 -53.75 -11.43
N THR A 6 11.50 -52.50 -11.05
CA THR A 6 10.95 -51.28 -11.64
C THR A 6 11.69 -50.92 -12.93
N SER A 7 10.95 -50.50 -13.96
CA SER A 7 11.49 -49.87 -15.17
C SER A 7 10.49 -48.85 -15.72
N SER A 8 10.94 -47.61 -15.92
CA SER A 8 11.03 -47.01 -17.26
C SER A 8 11.68 -45.64 -17.16
N SER A 9 12.79 -45.49 -17.87
CA SER A 9 13.50 -44.23 -18.11
C SER A 9 12.89 -43.49 -19.31
N CYS A 10 13.18 -42.18 -19.40
CA CYS A 10 13.48 -41.54 -20.67
C CYS A 10 14.65 -40.56 -20.48
N PHE A 11 15.70 -40.90 -21.21
CA PHE A 11 16.98 -40.24 -21.50
C PHE A 11 16.72 -39.09 -22.50
N GLY A 12 17.42 -37.96 -22.58
CA GLY A 12 18.58 -37.41 -21.90
C GLY A 12 18.91 -36.03 -22.52
N GLN A 13 19.83 -35.29 -21.91
CA GLN A 13 20.98 -34.63 -22.56
C GLN A 13 21.73 -33.77 -21.54
N GLU A 14 23.02 -34.06 -21.39
CA GLU A 14 23.99 -33.24 -20.67
C GLU A 14 24.18 -31.88 -21.35
N THR A 15 24.22 -30.81 -20.56
CA THR A 15 25.19 -29.73 -20.77
C THR A 15 25.77 -29.28 -19.43
N LYS A 16 27.10 -29.35 -19.38
CA LYS A 16 28.00 -29.02 -18.28
C LYS A 16 27.88 -27.54 -17.91
N SER A 17 27.47 -27.22 -16.68
CA SER A 17 27.64 -25.88 -16.11
C SER A 17 28.89 -25.86 -15.22
N PRO A 18 29.81 -24.90 -15.40
CA PRO A 18 31.12 -24.92 -14.77
C PRO A 18 31.06 -24.52 -13.28
N SER A 19 32.01 -25.12 -12.58
CA SER A 19 32.45 -24.87 -11.20
C SER A 19 32.68 -23.39 -10.89
N SER A 20 32.49 -23.10 -9.60
CA SER A 20 32.79 -21.89 -8.82
C SER A 20 33.84 -20.92 -9.41
N PRO A 21 33.68 -19.60 -9.20
CA PRO A 21 34.68 -18.63 -9.62
C PRO A 21 35.99 -18.79 -8.81
N PRO A 22 37.15 -18.52 -9.42
CA PRO A 22 38.44 -18.65 -8.76
C PRO A 22 38.66 -17.52 -7.74
N SER A 23 39.28 -17.89 -6.62
CA SER A 23 39.89 -16.97 -5.67
C SER A 23 40.96 -16.13 -6.38
N ALA A 24 40.79 -14.80 -6.36
CA ALA A 24 41.85 -13.86 -6.66
C ALA A 24 42.32 -13.24 -5.34
N GLU A 25 43.54 -13.60 -4.93
CA GLU A 25 44.29 -12.86 -3.91
C GLU A 25 44.86 -11.59 -4.55
N GLY A 26 44.67 -10.44 -3.90
CA GLY A 26 45.30 -9.20 -4.31
C GLY A 26 44.63 -7.94 -3.79
N SER A 27 45.11 -7.49 -2.62
CA SER A 27 44.91 -6.18 -2.01
C SER A 27 43.51 -5.91 -1.43
N THR A 28 43.36 -6.22 -0.15
CA THR A 28 42.32 -5.66 0.72
C THR A 28 42.50 -4.13 0.80
N PRO A 29 41.62 -3.28 0.26
CA PRO A 29 41.37 -2.03 0.96
C PRO A 29 40.54 -2.42 2.18
N GLU A 30 41.00 -2.05 3.38
CA GLU A 30 40.14 -2.10 4.56
C GLU A 30 38.76 -1.56 4.20
N PRO A 31 37.65 -2.23 4.57
CA PRO A 31 36.36 -1.61 4.40
C PRO A 31 36.42 -0.35 5.25
N ALA A 32 36.45 0.81 4.59
CA ALA A 32 36.18 2.07 5.23
C ALA A 32 34.90 1.83 6.03
N GLU A 33 35.04 1.84 7.35
CA GLU A 33 33.94 1.94 8.30
C GLU A 33 33.22 3.21 7.90
N LYS A 34 32.29 3.10 6.95
CA LYS A 34 31.31 4.14 6.72
C LYS A 34 30.46 4.05 7.96
N ASP A 35 30.76 4.95 8.88
CA ASP A 35 29.91 5.40 9.95
C ASP A 35 28.46 5.23 9.49
N MET A 36 27.88 4.10 9.88
CA MET A 36 26.45 3.88 9.84
C MET A 36 25.97 4.85 10.89
N ASN A 37 25.75 6.09 10.46
CA ASN A 37 24.78 6.94 11.11
C ASN A 37 23.47 6.15 10.98
N ASP A 38 23.24 5.26 11.93
CA ASP A 38 21.94 4.98 12.51
C ASP A 38 21.43 6.32 13.05
N ALA A 39 21.17 7.25 12.13
CA ALA A 39 20.36 8.41 12.39
C ALA A 39 19.00 7.80 12.68
N GLU A 40 18.74 7.60 13.97
CA GLU A 40 17.52 7.08 14.55
C GLU A 40 16.34 7.81 13.89
N GLU A 41 15.83 7.24 12.80
CA GLU A 41 14.85 7.91 11.97
C GLU A 41 13.53 7.80 12.71
N LYS A 42 13.20 8.87 13.45
CA LYS A 42 12.01 8.90 14.29
C LYS A 42 10.78 8.56 13.45
N PRO A 43 9.86 7.71 13.96
CA PRO A 43 8.59 7.48 13.31
C PRO A 43 7.89 8.81 13.04
N ARG A 44 7.47 9.03 11.80
CA ARG A 44 6.76 10.23 11.38
C ARG A 44 5.33 9.87 11.03
N ASP A 45 4.39 10.25 11.90
CA ASP A 45 2.97 10.22 11.60
C ASP A 45 2.56 11.58 11.01
N THR A 46 2.12 11.58 9.74
CA THR A 46 1.66 12.80 9.05
C THR A 46 0.20 12.65 8.66
N VAL A 47 -0.63 13.62 9.06
CA VAL A 47 -2.03 13.72 8.65
C VAL A 47 -2.25 15.10 8.03
N LYS A 48 -2.75 15.12 6.79
CA LYS A 48 -3.00 16.35 6.03
C LYS A 48 -4.41 16.33 5.47
N PHE A 49 -5.13 17.44 5.65
CA PHE A 49 -6.35 17.74 4.91
C PHE A 49 -6.02 18.80 3.86
N THR A 50 -6.55 18.63 2.66
CA THR A 50 -6.35 19.59 1.56
C THR A 50 -7.58 19.59 0.66
N THR A 51 -7.86 20.75 0.07
CA THR A 51 -8.85 20.91 -1.00
C THR A 51 -8.25 20.66 -2.38
N GLU A 52 -6.92 20.57 -2.47
CA GLU A 52 -6.20 20.22 -3.68
C GLU A 52 -6.28 18.71 -3.97
N LYS A 53 -6.02 18.33 -5.22
CA LYS A 53 -6.02 16.92 -5.63
C LYS A 53 -4.97 16.13 -4.85
N LEU A 54 -5.38 14.99 -4.29
CA LEU A 54 -4.47 14.11 -3.56
C LEU A 54 -3.49 13.42 -4.52
N SER A 55 -2.20 13.58 -4.25
CA SER A 55 -1.13 12.90 -4.98
C SER A 55 -0.71 11.61 -4.27
N VAL A 56 -0.82 10.50 -5.00
CA VAL A 56 -0.33 9.19 -4.56
C VAL A 56 1.19 9.19 -4.41
N GLU A 57 1.88 9.84 -5.34
CA GLU A 57 3.33 9.90 -5.37
C GLU A 57 3.88 10.67 -4.17
N GLU A 58 3.29 11.82 -3.84
CA GLU A 58 3.68 12.60 -2.66
C GLU A 58 3.49 11.79 -1.37
N ALA A 59 2.37 11.09 -1.22
CA ALA A 59 2.12 10.25 -0.06
C ALA A 59 3.12 9.09 0.05
N SER A 60 3.50 8.48 -1.07
CA SER A 60 4.52 7.42 -1.12
C SER A 60 5.89 7.94 -0.71
N GLN A 61 6.30 9.10 -1.23
CA GLN A 61 7.59 9.73 -0.93
C GLN A 61 7.70 10.15 0.54
N LEU A 62 6.61 10.62 1.15
CA LEU A 62 6.59 11.02 2.56
C LEU A 62 6.92 9.87 3.54
N VAL A 63 6.61 8.63 3.16
CA VAL A 63 6.86 7.45 4.00
C VAL A 63 8.07 6.62 3.53
N ALA A 64 8.70 7.00 2.43
CA ALA A 64 9.89 6.31 1.93
C ALA A 64 11.08 6.50 2.88
N SER A 65 11.72 5.39 3.25
CA SER A 65 12.86 5.36 4.17
C SER A 65 13.84 4.27 3.76
N PRO A 66 15.18 4.50 3.87
CA PRO A 66 16.19 3.49 3.59
C PRO A 66 16.06 2.20 4.44
N CYS A 67 15.45 2.29 5.62
CA CYS A 67 15.25 1.15 6.52
C CYS A 67 14.00 0.33 6.19
N CYS A 68 13.17 0.78 5.24
CA CYS A 68 11.90 0.15 4.90
C CYS A 68 12.01 -0.65 3.60
N GLY A 69 11.74 -1.96 3.67
CA GLY A 69 11.66 -2.85 2.51
C GLY A 69 10.27 -2.91 1.86
N ALA A 70 9.26 -2.25 2.42
CA ALA A 70 7.90 -2.27 1.89
C ALA A 70 7.15 -0.96 2.17
N ILE A 71 6.36 -0.54 1.19
CA ILE A 71 5.35 0.53 1.29
C ILE A 71 4.03 -0.05 0.81
N SER A 72 2.96 0.14 1.59
CA SER A 72 1.59 -0.19 1.20
C SER A 72 0.78 1.09 1.12
N LEU A 73 -0.05 1.16 0.09
CA LEU A 73 -0.88 2.32 -0.20
C LEU A 73 -2.34 1.92 -0.30
N PHE A 74 -3.21 2.66 0.37
CA PHE A 74 -4.64 2.61 0.15
C PHE A 74 -5.08 3.91 -0.55
N VAL A 75 -5.78 3.76 -1.67
CA VAL A 75 -6.32 4.89 -2.45
C VAL A 75 -7.83 4.71 -2.59
N GLY A 76 -8.59 5.55 -1.91
CA GLY A 76 -10.05 5.55 -2.00
C GLY A 76 -10.53 6.48 -3.11
N THR A 77 -10.89 5.91 -4.27
CA THR A 77 -11.40 6.69 -5.41
C THR A 77 -12.92 6.75 -5.47
N THR A 78 -13.44 7.82 -6.07
CA THR A 78 -14.87 7.98 -6.30
C THR A 78 -15.35 7.04 -7.41
N ARG A 79 -16.38 6.24 -7.13
CA ARG A 79 -17.02 5.35 -8.12
C ARG A 79 -18.10 6.10 -8.89
N ASN A 80 -18.35 5.67 -10.13
CA ASN A 80 -19.37 6.26 -11.01
C ASN A 80 -20.82 5.81 -10.73
N ASN A 81 -21.02 4.81 -9.86
CA ASN A 81 -22.35 4.26 -9.56
C ASN A 81 -22.47 3.84 -8.10
N PHE A 82 -23.61 4.15 -7.49
CA PHE A 82 -23.96 3.72 -6.14
C PHE A 82 -25.46 3.43 -6.04
N GLU A 83 -25.84 2.25 -5.55
CA GLU A 83 -27.26 1.83 -5.40
C GLU A 83 -28.08 1.98 -6.71
N GLY A 84 -27.43 1.78 -7.87
CA GLY A 84 -28.07 1.90 -9.20
C GLY A 84 -28.21 3.33 -9.71
N ARG A 85 -27.69 4.33 -8.98
CA ARG A 85 -27.68 5.74 -9.38
C ARG A 85 -26.30 6.15 -9.87
N LYS A 86 -26.26 6.90 -10.97
CA LYS A 86 -25.03 7.48 -11.52
C LYS A 86 -24.55 8.63 -10.63
N VAL A 87 -23.37 8.47 -10.05
CA VAL A 87 -22.69 9.48 -9.25
C VAL A 87 -21.84 10.33 -10.19
N ILE A 88 -21.91 11.65 -10.05
CA ILE A 88 -21.11 12.59 -10.86
C ILE A 88 -19.91 13.10 -10.06
N SER A 89 -20.12 13.37 -8.77
CA SER A 89 -19.07 13.83 -7.87
C SER A 89 -19.46 13.58 -6.42
N LEU A 90 -18.47 13.67 -5.55
CA LEU A 90 -18.64 13.78 -4.12
C LEU A 90 -18.32 15.22 -3.70
N GLU A 91 -19.04 15.71 -2.72
CA GLU A 91 -18.76 16.98 -2.07
C GLU A 91 -18.35 16.69 -0.62
N TYR A 92 -17.11 17.04 -0.30
CA TYR A 92 -16.59 17.21 1.06
C TYR A 92 -16.57 18.71 1.35
N GLU A 93 -15.61 19.21 2.14
CA GLU A 93 -15.28 20.66 2.12
C GLU A 93 -14.85 21.14 0.71
N ALA A 94 -14.52 20.21 -0.20
CA ALA A 94 -14.25 20.44 -1.61
C ALA A 94 -14.90 19.36 -2.50
N LEU A 95 -15.10 19.68 -3.79
CA LEU A 95 -15.66 18.77 -4.79
C LEU A 95 -14.59 17.77 -5.27
N VAL A 96 -14.91 16.47 -5.22
CA VAL A 96 -14.08 15.38 -5.72
C VAL A 96 -14.79 14.71 -6.90
N PRO A 97 -14.28 14.83 -8.13
CA PRO A 97 -14.83 14.15 -9.30
C PRO A 97 -14.80 12.63 -9.20
N VAL A 98 -15.62 11.97 -10.01
CA VAL A 98 -15.54 10.52 -10.23
C VAL A 98 -14.16 10.12 -10.74
N SER A 99 -13.68 8.96 -10.31
CA SER A 99 -12.34 8.42 -10.59
C SER A 99 -11.18 9.16 -9.94
N GLU A 100 -11.42 10.21 -9.13
CA GLU A 100 -10.38 10.87 -8.35
C GLU A 100 -10.29 10.34 -6.93
N ALA A 101 -9.10 10.45 -6.33
CA ALA A 101 -8.82 10.01 -4.98
C ALA A 101 -9.40 11.01 -3.95
N SER A 102 -10.20 10.47 -3.04
CA SER A 102 -10.78 11.20 -1.89
C SER A 102 -10.01 10.96 -0.59
N VAL A 103 -9.24 9.89 -0.53
CA VAL A 103 -8.38 9.54 0.62
C VAL A 103 -7.17 8.75 0.12
N VAL A 104 -6.00 9.04 0.68
CA VAL A 104 -4.76 8.31 0.45
C VAL A 104 -4.15 8.00 1.81
N ILE A 105 -3.76 6.75 2.03
CA ILE A 105 -3.02 6.31 3.22
C ILE A 105 -1.78 5.57 2.74
N ALA A 106 -0.61 5.96 3.22
CA ALA A 106 0.67 5.31 2.93
C ALA A 106 1.29 4.84 4.24
N VAL A 107 1.81 3.61 4.25
CA VAL A 107 2.52 3.07 5.41
C VAL A 107 3.75 2.31 4.94
N SER A 108 4.92 2.66 5.49
CA SER A 108 6.17 1.94 5.26
C SER A 108 6.55 1.06 6.45
N SER A 109 7.29 -0.01 6.19
CA SER A 109 7.89 -0.85 7.23
C SER A 109 9.04 -1.67 6.66
N ALA A 110 9.84 -2.30 7.54
CA ALA A 110 10.91 -3.20 7.14
C ALA A 110 10.42 -4.36 6.24
N HIS A 111 9.23 -4.90 6.50
CA HIS A 111 8.68 -6.06 5.79
C HIS A 111 7.19 -5.92 5.49
N ARG A 112 6.78 -6.40 4.31
CA ARG A 112 5.42 -6.25 3.75
C ARG A 112 4.26 -6.59 4.69
N ALA A 113 4.40 -7.57 5.58
CA ALA A 113 3.30 -8.02 6.44
C ALA A 113 2.80 -6.89 7.36
N ALA A 114 3.72 -6.22 8.05
CA ALA A 114 3.41 -5.09 8.93
C ALA A 114 2.80 -3.92 8.15
N SER A 115 3.36 -3.60 6.97
CA SER A 115 2.84 -2.54 6.09
C SER A 115 1.38 -2.78 5.67
N LEU A 116 1.04 -4.01 5.27
CA LEU A 116 -0.31 -4.39 4.83
C LEU A 116 -1.32 -4.40 5.98
N GLU A 117 -0.92 -4.91 7.15
CA GLU A 117 -1.78 -4.90 8.34
C GLU A 117 -2.06 -3.46 8.79
N ALA A 118 -1.01 -2.64 8.87
CA ALA A 118 -1.11 -1.26 9.33
C ALA A 118 -1.94 -0.38 8.39
N VAL A 119 -1.80 -0.51 7.05
CA VAL A 119 -2.61 0.28 6.11
C VAL A 119 -4.11 -0.10 6.21
N SER A 120 -4.41 -1.38 6.41
CA SER A 120 -5.77 -1.89 6.60
C SER A 120 -6.36 -1.39 7.92
N TYR A 121 -5.59 -1.45 9.01
CA TYR A 121 -5.99 -0.89 10.29
C TYR A 121 -6.27 0.62 10.17
N ALA A 122 -5.38 1.37 9.52
CA ALA A 122 -5.49 2.82 9.38
C ALA A 122 -6.76 3.25 8.65
N ILE A 123 -7.12 2.62 7.52
CA ILE A 123 -8.37 2.97 6.81
C ILE A 123 -9.61 2.65 7.64
N ASN A 124 -9.62 1.52 8.34
CA ASN A 124 -10.75 1.13 9.19
C ASN A 124 -10.90 2.08 10.39
N ALA A 125 -9.79 2.42 11.04
CA ALA A 125 -9.78 3.37 12.15
C ALA A 125 -10.23 4.77 11.69
N LEU A 126 -9.75 5.24 10.52
CA LEU A 126 -10.14 6.51 9.94
C LEU A 126 -11.65 6.57 9.72
N LYS A 127 -12.21 5.57 9.04
CA LYS A 127 -13.64 5.51 8.75
C LYS A 127 -14.52 5.42 9.99
N ALA A 128 -14.02 4.80 11.06
CA ALA A 128 -14.77 4.60 12.29
C ALA A 128 -14.73 5.81 13.23
N ARG A 129 -13.60 6.54 13.28
CA ARG A 129 -13.34 7.57 14.30
C ARG A 129 -13.39 8.99 13.79
N VAL A 130 -13.00 9.24 12.53
CA VAL A 130 -12.85 10.60 12.04
C VAL A 130 -14.21 11.11 11.55
N PRO A 131 -14.70 12.26 12.05
CA PRO A 131 -15.96 12.84 11.62
C PRO A 131 -15.82 13.49 10.24
N ILE A 132 -15.74 12.66 9.20
CA ILE A 132 -15.72 13.09 7.80
C ILE A 132 -17.07 12.74 7.19
N TRP A 133 -17.72 13.74 6.60
CA TRP A 133 -18.96 13.56 5.85
C TRP A 133 -18.72 13.76 4.37
N LYS A 134 -19.45 12.98 3.56
CA LYS A 134 -19.47 13.12 2.11
C LYS A 134 -20.92 13.28 1.65
N LYS A 135 -21.13 14.19 0.71
CA LYS A 135 -22.40 14.38 0.04
C LYS A 135 -22.26 13.91 -1.40
N GLU A 136 -23.06 12.94 -1.79
CA GLU A 136 -23.06 12.40 -3.16
C GLU A 136 -23.94 13.29 -4.05
N MET A 137 -23.41 13.70 -5.20
CA MET A 137 -24.14 14.46 -6.21
C MET A 137 -24.49 13.53 -7.38
N TYR A 138 -25.77 13.46 -7.72
CA TYR A 138 -26.30 12.61 -8.79
C TYR A 138 -26.70 13.42 -10.03
N GLU A 139 -26.84 12.75 -11.17
CA GLU A 139 -27.20 13.36 -12.46
C GLU A 139 -28.57 14.06 -12.47
N GLU A 140 -29.51 13.55 -11.68
CA GLU A 140 -30.87 14.08 -11.57
C GLU A 140 -30.98 15.33 -10.67
N SER A 141 -29.86 16.03 -10.42
CA SER A 141 -29.74 17.16 -9.47
C SER A 141 -30.13 16.86 -8.03
N SER A 142 -30.37 15.59 -7.68
CA SER A 142 -30.54 15.15 -6.30
C SER A 142 -29.19 15.01 -5.60
N SER A 143 -29.15 15.25 -4.29
CA SER A 143 -27.96 15.04 -3.47
C SER A 143 -28.30 14.33 -2.17
N SER A 144 -27.37 13.53 -1.66
CA SER A 144 -27.57 12.80 -0.41
C SER A 144 -26.30 12.84 0.43
N TRP A 145 -26.42 13.29 1.67
CA TRP A 145 -25.38 13.04 2.67
C TRP A 145 -25.30 11.55 2.96
N LYS A 146 -24.10 11.00 2.93
CA LYS A 146 -23.84 9.60 3.27
C LYS A 146 -22.89 9.57 4.47
N ARG A 147 -23.28 8.77 5.46
CA ARG A 147 -22.47 8.45 6.63
C ARG A 147 -21.65 7.18 6.35
N ASN A 148 -20.47 7.07 6.97
CA ASN A 148 -19.75 5.81 7.02
C ASN A 148 -20.48 4.85 7.95
N LYS A 149 -20.62 3.59 7.51
CA LYS A 149 -21.30 2.55 8.29
C LYS A 149 -20.47 2.14 9.52
N GLU A 150 -19.18 2.42 9.45
CA GLU A 150 -18.17 2.08 10.44
C GLU A 150 -18.15 3.07 11.64
N CYS A 151 -18.85 4.20 11.58
CA CYS A 151 -18.88 5.20 12.66
C CYS A 151 -19.66 4.71 13.88
N PHE A 152 -18.95 4.40 14.98
CA PHE A 152 -19.56 3.92 16.22
C PHE A 152 -20.33 5.00 17.00
N TRP A 153 -19.98 6.27 16.85
CA TRP A 153 -20.62 7.41 17.53
C TRP A 153 -21.95 7.82 16.89
N ALA A 154 -22.32 7.23 15.75
CA ALA A 154 -23.53 7.56 15.02
C ALA A 154 -24.76 6.70 15.40
N ALA A 155 -24.59 5.75 16.33
CA ALA A 155 -25.62 4.78 16.73
C ALA A 155 -26.45 5.19 17.96
N THR A 156 -26.26 6.40 18.47
CA THR A 156 -27.07 6.98 19.56
C THR A 156 -28.05 8.00 19.00
N GLU A 157 -29.14 7.54 18.39
CA GLU A 157 -30.46 8.21 18.35
C GLU A 157 -31.57 7.15 18.25
#